data_AF-A0A4S9XMU3-F1
#
_entry.id   AF-A0A4S9XMU3-F1
#
_cell.length_a   1.000
_cell.length_b   1.000
_cell.length_c   1.000
_cell.angle_alpha   90.00
_cell.angle_beta   90.00
_cell.angle_gamma   90.00
#
_symmetry.space_group_name_H-M   'P 1'
#
loop_
_entity.id
_entity.type
_entity.pdbx_description
1 polymer ?
#
loop_
_entity_poly.entity_id
_entity_poly.type
_entity_poly.pdbx_seq_one_letter_code
_entity_poly.pdbx_strand_id
1 'polypeptide(L)'
;MAEVDLKLPELIPEMARYQTNPMSIDTFALYCLVDCISELPAILEASNLEMNEIVETYKHGPQDDRVKCRTETVFGSMKEVIQRHLATCDEEKVDPHYFLVVADAEWEEKGIIAVNLDSGDPEQGGDARLKPDLFWMKIEESGLLLVNLQIANTDWYEAKENHEVVEEEPWTGM
;
A
#
# COMPACT_ATOMS: atom_id res chain seq x y z
N MET A 1 -8.00 2.68 -22.82
CA MET A 1 -6.92 1.99 -22.09
C MET A 1 -7.43 0.61 -21.70
N ALA A 2 -6.55 -0.39 -21.56
CA ALA A 2 -6.98 -1.67 -21.02
C ALA A 2 -7.34 -1.46 -19.54
N GLU A 3 -8.46 -2.03 -19.11
CA GLU A 3 -8.91 -1.97 -17.72
C GLU A 3 -7.92 -2.75 -16.84
N VAL A 4 -7.42 -2.13 -15.78
CA VAL A 4 -6.47 -2.74 -14.85
C VAL A 4 -7.18 -3.79 -14.00
N ASP A 5 -6.61 -4.99 -13.89
CA ASP A 5 -7.19 -6.06 -13.07
C ASP A 5 -6.79 -5.91 -11.58
N LEU A 6 -7.70 -5.34 -10.80
CA LEU A 6 -7.57 -5.13 -9.35
C LEU A 6 -8.11 -6.28 -8.50
N LYS A 7 -8.53 -7.40 -9.11
CA LYS A 7 -9.13 -8.51 -8.34
C LYS A 7 -8.14 -9.11 -7.36
N LEU A 8 -8.55 -9.13 -6.10
CA LEU A 8 -7.84 -9.80 -5.03
C LEU A 8 -8.23 -11.29 -4.94
N PRO A 9 -7.30 -12.18 -4.57
CA PRO A 9 -7.65 -13.55 -4.22
C PRO A 9 -8.50 -13.57 -2.94
N GLU A 10 -9.34 -14.59 -2.77
CA GLU A 10 -10.18 -14.72 -1.56
C GLU A 10 -9.36 -14.91 -0.29
N LEU A 11 -8.22 -15.60 -0.40
CA LEU A 11 -7.27 -15.87 0.67
C LEU A 11 -5.84 -15.86 0.14
N ILE A 12 -4.88 -15.53 1.01
CA ILE A 12 -3.44 -15.57 0.75
C ILE A 12 -2.76 -16.46 1.79
N PRO A 13 -2.78 -17.80 1.63
CA PRO A 13 -2.18 -18.73 2.58
C PRO A 13 -0.70 -18.48 2.88
N GLU A 14 0.04 -17.94 1.91
CA GLU A 14 1.46 -17.59 2.04
C GLU A 14 1.71 -16.56 3.14
N MET A 15 0.71 -15.75 3.54
CA MET A 15 0.83 -14.81 4.65
C MET A 15 0.92 -15.50 6.01
N ALA A 16 0.56 -16.78 6.12
CA ALA A 16 0.64 -17.52 7.38
C ALA A 16 2.06 -17.55 7.98
N ARG A 17 3.10 -17.48 7.14
CA ARG A 17 4.50 -17.42 7.62
C ARG A 17 4.85 -16.11 8.33
N TYR A 18 4.09 -15.04 8.08
CA TYR A 18 4.34 -13.70 8.62
C TYR A 18 3.56 -13.40 9.90
N GLN A 19 2.61 -14.25 10.30
CA GLN A 19 1.81 -14.07 11.53
C GLN A 19 2.63 -14.04 12.83
N THR A 20 3.86 -14.56 12.80
CA THR A 20 4.76 -14.60 13.96
C THR A 20 6.01 -13.77 13.76
N ASN A 21 6.09 -12.98 12.68
CA ASN A 21 7.24 -12.14 12.45
C ASN A 21 7.34 -11.08 13.56
N PRO A 22 8.56 -10.80 14.05
CA PRO A 22 8.76 -9.68 14.95
C PRO A 22 8.34 -8.40 14.23
N MET A 23 7.75 -7.45 14.97
CA MET A 23 7.48 -6.12 14.44
C MET A 23 8.82 -5.42 14.14
N SER A 24 9.24 -5.50 12.88
CA SER A 24 10.29 -4.66 12.30
C SER A 24 9.64 -3.43 11.69
N ILE A 25 10.37 -2.31 11.71
CA ILE A 25 10.03 -1.19 10.86
C ILE A 25 10.71 -1.46 9.52
N ASP A 26 9.91 -1.92 8.57
CA ASP A 26 10.35 -2.32 7.23
C ASP A 26 9.93 -1.28 6.21
N THR A 27 10.72 -1.17 5.13
CA THR A 27 10.35 -0.32 3.98
C THR A 27 9.09 -0.83 3.28
N PHE A 28 8.31 0.05 2.67
CA PHE A 28 7.15 -0.36 1.87
C PHE A 28 7.51 -0.47 0.39
N ALA A 29 6.93 -1.45 -0.30
CA ALA A 29 7.10 -1.60 -1.74
C ALA A 29 6.09 -0.73 -2.51
N LEU A 30 6.49 -0.25 -3.69
CA LEU A 30 5.61 0.36 -4.68
C LEU A 30 5.70 -0.38 -6.01
N TYR A 31 4.55 -0.77 -6.56
CA TYR A 31 4.39 -1.48 -7.83
C TYR A 31 3.50 -0.70 -8.81
N CYS A 32 3.62 -0.99 -10.10
CA CYS A 32 2.89 -0.31 -11.15
C CYS A 32 2.06 -1.31 -11.97
N LEU A 33 0.75 -1.04 -12.12
CA LEU A 33 -0.14 -1.75 -13.04
C LEU A 33 -0.38 -0.96 -14.34
N VAL A 34 0.04 0.29 -14.38
CA VAL A 34 0.04 1.16 -15.55
C VAL A 34 1.47 1.59 -15.89
N ASP A 35 1.70 2.00 -17.14
CA ASP A 35 2.99 2.52 -17.55
C ASP A 35 3.21 3.95 -17.05
N CYS A 36 3.74 4.07 -15.83
CA CYS A 36 4.13 5.31 -15.17
C CYS A 36 5.63 5.28 -14.77
N ILE A 37 6.44 4.46 -15.45
CA ILE A 37 7.84 4.21 -15.04
C ILE A 37 8.67 5.50 -15.08
N SER A 38 8.44 6.37 -16.06
CA SER A 38 9.10 7.68 -16.14
C SER A 38 8.74 8.64 -15.00
N GLU A 39 7.61 8.40 -14.33
CA GLU A 39 7.06 9.25 -13.26
C GLU A 39 7.36 8.68 -11.86
N LEU A 40 7.98 7.49 -11.78
CA LEU A 40 8.37 6.86 -10.51
C LEU A 40 9.11 7.80 -9.55
N PRO A 41 10.05 8.67 -9.98
CA PRO A 41 10.68 9.61 -9.06
C PRO A 41 9.67 10.56 -8.39
N ALA A 42 8.70 11.09 -9.15
CA ALA A 42 7.67 12.00 -8.64
C ALA A 42 6.67 11.27 -7.73
N ILE A 43 6.26 10.07 -8.11
CA ILE A 43 5.39 9.20 -7.31
C ILE A 43 6.07 8.85 -5.97
N LEU A 44 7.37 8.53 -5.99
CA LEU A 44 8.12 8.25 -4.77
C LEU A 44 8.31 9.48 -3.89
N GLU A 45 8.54 10.65 -4.49
CA GLU A 45 8.60 11.91 -3.75
C GLU A 45 7.25 12.21 -3.07
N ALA A 46 6.15 12.13 -3.82
CA ALA A 46 4.80 12.36 -3.32
C ALA A 46 4.44 11.35 -2.22
N SER A 47 4.65 10.05 -2.43
CA SER A 47 4.34 9.01 -1.42
C SER A 47 5.10 9.16 -0.10
N ASN A 48 6.25 9.85 -0.10
CA ASN A 48 7.04 10.09 1.10
C ASN A 48 6.93 11.54 1.62
N LEU A 49 6.03 12.37 1.07
CA LEU A 49 5.98 13.81 1.32
C LEU A 49 5.82 14.14 2.82
N GLU A 50 4.75 13.67 3.46
CA GLU A 50 4.50 13.95 4.89
C GLU A 50 5.61 13.41 5.79
N MET A 51 6.17 12.24 5.47
CA MET A 51 7.32 11.70 6.20
C MET A 51 8.56 12.58 6.06
N ASN A 52 8.83 13.10 4.86
CA ASN A 52 9.96 14.00 4.63
C ASN A 52 9.77 15.29 5.45
N GLU A 53 8.56 15.85 5.49
CA GLU A 53 8.24 17.03 6.30
C GLU A 53 8.48 16.79 7.80
N ILE A 54 8.11 15.61 8.31
CA ILE A 54 8.37 15.22 9.70
C ILE A 54 9.88 15.14 9.97
N VAL A 55 10.63 14.46 9.09
CA VAL A 55 12.10 14.33 9.23
C VAL A 55 12.77 15.70 9.21
N GLU A 56 12.34 16.60 8.33
CA GLU A 56 12.87 17.96 8.24
C GLU A 56 12.51 18.80 9.47
N THR A 57 11.26 18.74 9.92
CA THR A 57 10.74 19.52 11.04
C THR A 57 11.38 19.10 12.36
N TYR A 58 11.44 17.80 12.62
CA TYR A 58 11.88 17.27 13.91
C TYR A 58 13.36 16.89 13.94
N LYS A 59 14.07 16.93 12.79
CA LYS A 59 15.46 16.45 12.60
C LYS A 59 15.70 15.03 13.13
N HIS A 60 14.61 14.31 13.31
CA HIS A 60 14.48 12.99 13.88
C HIS A 60 13.29 12.35 13.17
N GLY A 61 13.54 11.21 12.56
CA GLY A 61 12.52 10.45 11.86
C GLY A 61 13.20 9.28 11.16
N PRO A 62 12.46 8.19 10.93
CA PRO A 62 13.05 7.04 10.29
C PRO A 62 13.37 7.34 8.83
N GLN A 63 14.67 7.41 8.51
CA GLN A 63 15.10 7.54 7.11
C GLN A 63 15.02 6.22 6.35
N ASP A 64 15.03 5.10 7.07
CA ASP A 64 15.04 3.77 6.50
C ASP A 64 13.63 3.23 6.20
N ASP A 65 12.56 3.82 6.75
CA ASP A 65 11.17 3.29 6.71
C ASP A 65 10.33 3.88 5.57
N ARG A 66 10.99 4.21 4.46
CA ARG A 66 10.39 4.88 3.31
C ARG A 66 9.72 3.92 2.33
N VAL A 67 8.74 4.44 1.58
CA VAL A 67 8.24 3.80 0.37
C VAL A 67 9.36 3.74 -0.66
N LYS A 68 9.62 2.57 -1.22
CA LYS A 68 10.62 2.33 -2.25
C LYS A 68 10.01 1.58 -3.42
N CYS A 69 10.27 2.07 -4.63
CA CYS A 69 10.01 1.29 -5.83
C CYS A 69 11.04 0.15 -5.89
N ARG A 70 10.55 -1.09 -6.00
CA ARG A 70 11.42 -2.28 -6.04
C ARG A 70 11.54 -2.89 -7.44
N THR A 71 10.73 -2.44 -8.40
CA THR A 71 10.75 -2.94 -9.77
C THR A 71 10.40 -1.84 -10.78
N GLU A 72 11.23 -1.67 -11.81
CA GLU A 72 10.90 -0.87 -13.00
C GLU A 72 10.13 -1.73 -14.01
N THR A 73 9.04 -2.35 -13.56
CA THR A 73 8.23 -3.27 -14.36
C THR A 73 6.76 -2.97 -14.14
N VAL A 74 6.02 -2.95 -15.24
CA VAL A 74 4.57 -2.85 -15.24
C VAL A 74 3.99 -4.26 -15.16
N PHE A 75 3.17 -4.52 -14.16
CA PHE A 75 2.49 -5.81 -13.97
C PHE A 75 1.14 -5.82 -14.70
N GLY A 76 0.69 -7.01 -15.11
CA GLY A 76 -0.58 -7.17 -15.81
C GLY A 76 -1.80 -7.28 -14.89
N SER A 77 -1.61 -7.58 -13.60
CA SER A 77 -2.71 -7.73 -12.63
C SER A 77 -2.24 -7.63 -11.19
N MET A 78 -3.16 -7.33 -10.28
CA MET A 78 -2.93 -7.37 -8.83
C MET A 78 -2.44 -8.74 -8.34
N LYS A 79 -2.89 -9.83 -8.98
CA LYS A 79 -2.41 -11.18 -8.69
C LYS A 79 -0.90 -11.32 -8.93
N GLU A 80 -0.39 -10.78 -10.04
CA GLU A 80 1.04 -10.82 -10.35
C GLU A 80 1.85 -9.97 -9.37
N VAL A 81 1.32 -8.82 -8.97
CA VAL A 81 1.92 -7.94 -7.94
C VAL A 81 2.06 -8.68 -6.62
N ILE A 82 0.98 -9.30 -6.12
CA ILE A 82 0.99 -10.07 -4.86
C ILE A 82 2.00 -11.22 -4.93
N GLN A 83 2.02 -11.97 -6.04
CA GLN A 83 2.97 -13.06 -6.23
C GLN A 83 4.42 -12.57 -6.22
N ARG A 84 4.70 -11.45 -6.88
CA ARG A 84 6.03 -10.83 -6.87
C ARG A 84 6.41 -10.39 -5.46
N HIS A 85 5.52 -9.67 -4.79
CA HIS A 85 5.75 -9.11 -3.45
C HIS A 85 6.14 -10.21 -2.46
N LEU A 86 5.33 -11.28 -2.37
CA LEU A 86 5.60 -12.41 -1.49
C LEU A 86 6.86 -13.19 -1.88
N ALA A 87 7.23 -13.22 -3.16
CA ALA A 87 8.43 -13.91 -3.62
C ALA A 87 9.73 -13.16 -3.24
N THR A 88 9.68 -11.84 -3.06
CA THR A 88 10.89 -11.03 -2.81
C THR A 88 10.90 -10.26 -1.51
N CYS A 89 9.82 -10.24 -0.72
CA CYS A 89 9.74 -9.43 0.48
C CYS A 89 10.89 -9.67 1.48
N ASP A 90 11.25 -10.93 1.72
CA ASP A 90 12.35 -11.29 2.62
C ASP A 90 13.73 -10.84 2.10
N GLU A 91 13.95 -10.93 0.77
CA GLU A 91 15.21 -10.56 0.13
C GLU A 91 15.37 -9.03 0.05
N GLU A 92 14.29 -8.34 -0.33
CA GLU A 92 14.25 -6.89 -0.52
C GLU A 92 14.05 -6.11 0.79
N LYS A 93 13.77 -6.83 1.89
CA LYS A 93 13.47 -6.31 3.23
C LYS A 93 12.36 -5.26 3.19
N VAL A 94 11.25 -5.64 2.56
CA VAL A 94 10.03 -4.84 2.56
C VAL A 94 8.99 -5.47 3.47
N ASP A 95 8.09 -4.63 3.98
CA ASP A 95 6.95 -5.06 4.78
C ASP A 95 6.14 -6.09 3.97
N PRO A 96 5.82 -7.27 4.55
CA PRO A 96 5.09 -8.31 3.83
C PRO A 96 3.57 -8.13 3.83
N HIS A 97 3.03 -7.26 4.68
CA HIS A 97 1.59 -7.02 4.83
C HIS A 97 1.12 -5.86 3.96
N TYR A 98 1.90 -4.79 3.90
CA TYR A 98 1.50 -3.51 3.31
C TYR A 98 2.39 -3.07 2.15
N PHE A 99 1.76 -2.66 1.05
CA PHE A 99 2.44 -2.03 -0.08
C PHE A 99 1.50 -1.12 -0.88
N LEU A 100 2.08 -0.35 -1.79
CA LEU A 100 1.37 0.58 -2.67
C LEU A 100 1.34 0.10 -4.12
N VAL A 101 0.27 0.42 -4.83
CA VAL A 101 0.10 0.12 -6.25
C VAL A 101 -0.42 1.33 -7.02
N VAL A 102 0.30 1.72 -8.07
CA VAL A 102 -0.16 2.71 -9.04
C VAL A 102 -0.99 2.00 -10.10
N ALA A 103 -2.30 2.27 -10.11
CA ALA A 103 -3.26 1.61 -11.00
C ALA A 103 -3.91 2.55 -12.02
N ASP A 104 -3.64 3.85 -11.94
CA ASP A 104 -4.06 4.85 -12.92
C ASP A 104 -2.88 5.76 -13.28
N ALA A 105 -2.79 6.17 -14.54
CA ALA A 105 -1.75 7.10 -15.00
C ALA A 105 -2.03 8.53 -14.51
N GLU A 106 -3.28 8.87 -14.22
CA GLU A 106 -3.70 10.13 -13.61
C GLU A 106 -3.57 10.07 -12.07
N TRP A 107 -2.46 9.51 -11.57
CA TRP A 107 -2.22 9.23 -10.15
C TRP A 107 -2.25 10.47 -9.25
N GLU A 108 -1.95 11.65 -9.79
CA GLU A 108 -2.07 12.92 -9.04
C GLU A 108 -3.52 13.24 -8.67
N GLU A 109 -4.49 12.91 -9.54
CA GLU A 109 -5.91 13.20 -9.33
C GLU A 109 -6.66 12.02 -8.73
N LYS A 110 -6.34 10.80 -9.20
CA LYS A 110 -7.00 9.55 -8.79
C LYS A 110 -6.38 8.92 -7.53
N GLY A 111 -5.17 9.32 -7.18
CA GLY A 111 -4.43 8.77 -6.06
C GLY A 111 -3.79 7.42 -6.37
N ILE A 112 -3.52 6.67 -5.30
CA ILE A 112 -2.83 5.38 -5.31
C ILE A 112 -3.63 4.34 -4.52
N ILE A 113 -3.38 3.06 -4.77
CA ILE A 113 -3.99 1.97 -4.01
C ILE A 113 -3.07 1.56 -2.88
N ALA A 114 -3.57 1.59 -1.65
CA ALA A 114 -2.97 0.89 -0.52
C ALA A 114 -3.50 -0.55 -0.47
N VAL A 115 -2.62 -1.52 -0.25
CA VAL A 115 -2.96 -2.94 -0.17
C VAL A 115 -2.54 -3.50 1.18
N ASN A 116 -3.44 -4.27 1.81
CA ASN A 116 -3.18 -5.08 2.98
C ASN A 116 -3.42 -6.55 2.65
N LEU A 117 -2.42 -7.41 2.84
CA LEU A 117 -2.53 -8.85 2.55
C LEU A 117 -3.11 -9.69 3.70
N ASP A 118 -3.26 -9.10 4.89
CA ASP A 118 -3.85 -9.72 6.07
C ASP A 118 -4.78 -8.72 6.78
N SER A 119 -5.81 -8.28 6.08
CA SER A 119 -6.83 -7.36 6.60
C SER A 119 -7.83 -8.02 7.55
N GLY A 120 -7.56 -9.25 7.98
CA GLY A 120 -8.45 -10.03 8.80
C GLY A 120 -8.59 -9.47 10.19
N ASP A 121 -9.83 -9.27 10.63
CA ASP A 121 -10.12 -8.94 12.02
C ASP A 121 -9.55 -10.04 12.95
N PRO A 122 -8.57 -9.70 13.81
CA PRO A 122 -7.94 -10.67 14.69
C PRO A 122 -8.93 -11.27 15.69
N GLU A 123 -10.06 -10.60 15.99
CA GLU A 123 -11.14 -11.05 16.86
C GLU A 123 -12.05 -12.10 16.20
N GLN A 124 -12.17 -12.09 14.86
CA GLN A 124 -13.02 -13.04 14.13
C GLN A 124 -12.42 -14.45 14.06
N GLY A 125 -11.10 -14.57 14.28
CA GLY A 125 -10.38 -15.85 14.31
C GLY A 125 -10.44 -16.64 12.99
N GLY A 126 -9.71 -17.77 12.94
CA GLY A 126 -9.70 -18.65 11.76
C GLY A 126 -9.15 -17.99 10.48
N ASP A 127 -9.74 -18.33 9.33
CA ASP A 127 -9.38 -17.84 7.98
C ASP A 127 -9.84 -16.39 7.72
N ALA A 128 -10.33 -15.67 8.74
CA ALA A 128 -10.52 -14.23 8.62
C ALA A 128 -9.16 -13.53 8.42
N ARG A 129 -8.14 -14.00 9.14
CA ARG A 129 -6.73 -13.72 8.87
C ARG A 129 -6.39 -14.33 7.52
N LEU A 130 -5.51 -13.72 6.74
CA LEU A 130 -5.13 -14.07 5.36
C LEU A 130 -6.07 -13.55 4.26
N LYS A 131 -7.05 -12.71 4.60
CA LYS A 131 -7.86 -12.02 3.60
C LYS A 131 -7.18 -10.72 3.18
N PRO A 132 -6.97 -10.49 1.88
CA PRO A 132 -6.49 -9.21 1.42
C PRO A 132 -7.63 -8.19 1.32
N ASP A 133 -7.28 -6.93 1.47
CA ASP A 133 -8.13 -5.79 1.16
C ASP A 133 -7.29 -4.67 0.53
N LEU A 134 -7.97 -3.75 -0.13
CA LEU A 134 -7.37 -2.56 -0.71
C LEU A 134 -8.31 -1.36 -0.60
N PHE A 135 -7.76 -0.16 -0.73
CA PHE A 135 -8.55 1.05 -0.97
C PHE A 135 -7.72 2.11 -1.70
N TRP A 136 -8.42 3.05 -2.33
CA TRP A 136 -7.81 4.21 -3.00
C TRP A 136 -7.57 5.31 -1.99
N MET A 137 -6.41 5.97 -2.06
CA MET A 137 -6.07 7.07 -1.17
C MET A 137 -5.24 8.13 -1.89
N LYS A 138 -5.12 9.30 -1.28
CA LYS A 138 -4.19 10.33 -1.76
C LYS A 138 -2.75 9.86 -1.62
N ILE A 139 -1.95 10.15 -2.62
CA ILE A 139 -0.57 9.69 -2.67
C ILE A 139 0.28 10.35 -1.58
N GLU A 140 0.05 11.62 -1.25
CA GLU A 140 0.85 12.40 -0.30
C GLU A 140 0.80 11.84 1.13
N GLU A 141 -0.34 11.25 1.49
CA GLU A 141 -0.62 10.68 2.81
C GLU A 141 -0.15 9.22 2.93
N SER A 142 0.16 8.56 1.80
CA SER A 142 0.33 7.10 1.72
C SER A 142 1.47 6.55 2.54
N GLY A 143 2.67 7.13 2.47
CA GLY A 143 3.82 6.62 3.20
C GLY A 143 3.66 6.75 4.71
N LEU A 144 3.14 7.87 5.20
CA LEU A 144 2.91 8.07 6.64
C LEU A 144 1.82 7.11 7.16
N LEU A 145 0.78 6.88 6.37
CA LEU A 145 -0.26 5.92 6.72
C LEU A 145 0.31 4.51 6.90
N LEU A 146 1.14 4.04 5.96
CA LEU A 146 1.72 2.70 6.07
C LEU A 146 2.62 2.55 7.31
N VAL A 147 3.39 3.59 7.66
CA VAL A 147 4.15 3.61 8.92
C VAL A 147 3.21 3.50 10.12
N ASN A 148 2.12 4.29 10.15
CA ASN A 148 1.14 4.25 11.24
C ASN A 148 0.48 2.88 11.39
N LEU A 149 0.21 2.19 10.29
CA LEU A 149 -0.31 0.82 10.28
C LEU A 149 0.73 -0.17 10.84
N GLN A 150 1.98 -0.08 10.38
CA GLN A 150 3.06 -0.99 10.80
C GLN A 150 3.39 -0.88 12.30
N ILE A 151 3.31 0.31 12.87
CA ILE A 151 3.54 0.54 14.32
C ILE A 151 2.27 0.44 15.16
N ALA A 152 1.14 0.04 14.56
CA ALA A 152 -0.17 -0.06 15.19
C ALA A 152 -0.65 1.24 15.88
N ASN A 153 -0.34 2.40 15.29
CA ASN A 153 -0.89 3.70 15.70
C ASN A 153 -2.32 3.91 15.16
N THR A 154 -2.66 3.24 14.05
CA THR A 154 -4.03 3.12 13.51
C THR A 154 -4.24 1.68 13.03
N ASP A 155 -5.49 1.26 12.87
CA ASP A 155 -5.84 -0.02 12.24
C ASP A 155 -6.35 0.17 10.81
N TRP A 156 -6.44 -0.93 10.06
CA TRP A 156 -6.80 -0.89 8.63
C TRP A 156 -8.20 -0.32 8.36
N TYR A 157 -9.17 -0.55 9.25
CA TYR A 157 -10.53 -0.06 9.07
C TYR A 157 -10.63 1.43 9.38
N GLU A 158 -9.97 1.89 10.44
CA GLU A 158 -9.84 3.32 10.75
C GLU A 158 -9.09 4.06 9.63
N ALA A 159 -8.02 3.47 9.09
CA ALA A 159 -7.29 4.01 7.95
C ALA A 159 -8.19 4.21 6.73
N LYS A 160 -8.98 3.20 6.39
CA LYS A 160 -9.90 3.24 5.25
C LYS A 160 -11.01 4.29 5.46
N GLU A 161 -11.60 4.37 6.65
CA GLU A 161 -12.63 5.38 6.96
C GLU A 161 -12.11 6.82 6.80
N ASN A 162 -10.85 7.08 7.16
CA ASN A 162 -10.28 8.44 7.16
C ASN A 162 -9.64 8.85 5.83
N HIS A 163 -9.11 7.90 5.04
CA HIS A 163 -8.27 8.18 3.87
C HIS A 163 -8.84 7.69 2.54
N GLU A 164 -9.92 6.89 2.55
CA GLU A 164 -10.47 6.36 1.31
C GLU A 164 -11.02 7.47 0.42
N VAL A 165 -10.42 7.59 -0.76
CA VAL A 165 -10.92 8.45 -1.83
C VAL A 165 -12.02 7.68 -2.56
N VAL A 166 -13.25 7.99 -2.19
CA VAL A 166 -14.44 7.55 -2.93
C VAL A 166 -14.69 8.57 -4.03
N GLU A 167 -14.92 8.15 -5.27
CA GLU A 167 -15.48 9.07 -6.27
C GLU A 167 -16.82 9.58 -5.71
N GLU A 168 -16.90 10.88 -5.35
CA GLU A 168 -18.17 11.46 -4.92
C GLU A 168 -19.18 11.24 -6.05
N GLU A 169 -20.26 10.50 -5.76
CA GLU A 169 -21.40 10.52 -6.66
C GLU A 169 -21.83 11.99 -6.83
N PRO A 170 -22.00 12.50 -8.07
CA PRO A 170 -22.43 13.87 -8.26
C PRO A 170 -23.75 14.06 -7.52
N TRP A 171 -23.78 15.00 -6.57
CA TRP A 171 -24.96 15.34 -5.79
C TRP A 171 -26.17 15.52 -6.72
N THR A 172 -27.04 14.50 -6.79
CA THR A 172 -28.33 14.63 -7.45
C THR A 172 -29.26 15.33 -6.48
N GLY A 173 -29.14 16.65 -6.41
CA GLY A 173 -30.05 17.48 -5.64
C GLY A 173 -31.50 17.14 -5.97
N MET A 174 -32.27 16.80 -4.94
CA MET A 174 -33.73 16.95 -4.92
C MET A 174 -34.10 18.20 -4.14
#